data_AF-A0A2I2A2B2-F1
#
_entry.id   AF-A0A2I2A2B2-F1
#
_cell.length_a   1.000
_cell.length_b   1.000
_cell.length_c   1.000
_cell.angle_alpha   90.00
_cell.angle_beta   90.00
_cell.angle_gamma   90.00
#
_symmetry.space_group_name_H-M   'P 1'
#
loop_
_entity.id
_entity.type
_entity.pdbx_description
1 polymer ?
#
loop_
_entity_poly.entity_id
_entity_poly.type
_entity_poly.pdbx_seq_one_letter_code
_entity_poly.pdbx_strand_id
1 'polypeptide(L)'
;MPKGSQLTEELALVETDELILITPDGSRRVNAGEVSSLKAIGEGQTVQDVTVSRSLGVSYTNSTGKSIVVKVIVTTDTSGNLHVSNGGIASYTTLTQGTWRECSFIVKNGDTYSVSVDAGIASVQKWIETRA
;
A
#
# COMPACT_ATOMS: atom_id res chain seq x y z
N MET A 1 -25.73 -52.42 -40.63
CA MET A 1 -25.74 -51.20 -39.79
C MET A 1 -25.55 -51.61 -38.33
N PRO A 2 -24.43 -51.29 -37.68
CA PRO A 2 -24.39 -51.07 -36.24
C PRO A 2 -24.68 -49.60 -35.95
N LYS A 3 -25.62 -49.38 -35.03
CA LYS A 3 -26.10 -48.07 -34.55
C LYS A 3 -24.99 -47.34 -33.79
N GLY A 4 -24.98 -46.02 -33.96
CA GLY A 4 -24.06 -45.10 -33.29
C GLY A 4 -24.15 -45.17 -31.77
N SER A 5 -22.98 -45.03 -31.14
CA SER A 5 -22.82 -44.64 -29.75
C SER A 5 -22.19 -43.26 -29.80
N GLN A 6 -23.01 -42.20 -29.72
CA GLN A 6 -22.50 -40.90 -29.36
C GLN A 6 -22.15 -40.96 -27.87
N LEU A 7 -20.86 -40.82 -27.57
CA LEU A 7 -20.41 -40.53 -26.22
C LEU A 7 -20.86 -39.10 -25.91
N THR A 8 -21.98 -38.95 -25.21
CA THR A 8 -22.30 -37.70 -24.53
C THR A 8 -21.27 -37.52 -23.43
N GLU A 9 -20.32 -36.60 -23.64
CA GLU A 9 -19.55 -36.01 -22.56
C GLU A 9 -20.50 -35.20 -21.69
N GLU A 10 -21.08 -35.88 -20.70
CA GLU A 10 -21.81 -35.22 -19.62
C GLU A 10 -20.76 -34.49 -18.77
N LEU A 11 -20.60 -33.19 -19.06
CA LEU A 11 -19.91 -32.24 -18.18
C LEU A 11 -20.59 -32.31 -16.80
N ALA A 12 -19.99 -33.06 -15.89
CA ALA A 12 -20.37 -33.03 -14.48
C ALA A 12 -20.12 -31.61 -13.95
N LEU A 13 -21.17 -30.79 -13.92
CA LEU A 13 -21.23 -29.60 -13.09
C LEU A 13 -21.15 -30.08 -11.64
N VAL A 14 -19.95 -30.05 -11.07
CA VAL A 14 -19.79 -30.14 -9.62
C VAL A 14 -20.47 -28.91 -9.06
N GLU A 15 -21.64 -29.09 -8.45
CA GLU A 15 -22.32 -28.12 -7.59
C GLU A 15 -21.43 -27.84 -6.38
N THR A 16 -20.43 -26.99 -6.57
CA THR A 16 -19.90 -26.20 -5.47
C THR A 16 -20.65 -24.87 -5.51
N ASP A 17 -21.35 -24.53 -4.43
CA ASP A 17 -21.96 -23.20 -4.16
C ASP A 17 -20.91 -22.06 -4.09
N GLU A 18 -19.71 -22.29 -4.62
CA GLU A 18 -18.66 -21.29 -4.73
C GLU A 18 -18.82 -20.53 -6.03
N LEU A 19 -19.05 -19.21 -5.90
CA LEU A 19 -18.99 -18.28 -7.02
C LEU A 19 -17.55 -18.28 -7.58
N ILE A 20 -17.37 -18.88 -8.74
CA ILE A 20 -16.09 -18.94 -9.45
C ILE A 20 -16.11 -17.86 -10.52
N LEU A 21 -15.22 -16.87 -10.39
CA LEU A 21 -15.00 -15.90 -11.46
C LEU A 21 -14.11 -16.57 -12.51
N ILE A 22 -14.65 -16.72 -13.73
CA ILE A 22 -13.92 -17.27 -14.88
C ILE A 22 -13.18 -16.10 -15.53
N THR A 23 -11.85 -16.20 -15.69
CA THR A 23 -11.09 -15.23 -16.49
C THR A 23 -11.62 -15.21 -17.93
N PRO A 24 -11.53 -14.10 -18.70
CA PRO A 24 -12.10 -14.04 -20.05
C PRO A 24 -11.60 -15.13 -21.02
N ASP A 25 -10.44 -15.73 -20.73
CA ASP A 25 -9.81 -16.83 -21.47
C ASP A 25 -10.11 -18.23 -20.90
N GLY A 26 -10.93 -18.34 -19.84
CA GLY A 26 -11.32 -19.62 -19.24
C GLY A 26 -10.22 -20.36 -18.47
N SER A 27 -9.01 -19.79 -18.40
CA SER A 27 -7.80 -20.51 -17.99
C SER A 27 -7.63 -20.60 -16.48
N ARG A 28 -8.32 -19.76 -15.69
CA ARG A 28 -8.23 -19.79 -14.22
C ARG A 28 -9.59 -19.66 -13.53
N ARG A 29 -9.94 -20.68 -12.76
CA ARG A 29 -11.00 -20.63 -11.73
C ARG A 29 -10.39 -19.97 -10.49
N VAL A 30 -10.94 -18.84 -10.06
CA VAL A 30 -10.56 -18.21 -8.78
C VAL A 30 -11.74 -18.26 -7.83
N ASN A 31 -11.49 -18.63 -6.57
CA ASN A 31 -12.56 -18.65 -5.57
C ASN A 31 -12.91 -17.20 -5.18
N ALA A 32 -14.19 -16.90 -5.00
CA ALA A 32 -14.62 -15.55 -4.57
C ALA A 32 -13.94 -15.08 -3.26
N GLY A 33 -13.56 -16.01 -2.38
CA GLY A 33 -12.76 -15.74 -1.19
C GLY A 33 -11.34 -15.20 -1.49
N GLU A 34 -10.72 -15.68 -2.57
CA GLU A 34 -9.40 -15.21 -2.99
C GLU A 34 -9.47 -13.81 -3.58
N VAL A 35 -10.53 -13.49 -4.33
CA VAL A 35 -10.73 -12.16 -4.91
C VAL A 35 -11.10 -11.12 -3.85
N SER A 36 -11.92 -11.48 -2.85
CA SER A 36 -12.24 -10.61 -1.71
C SER A 36 -11.06 -10.35 -0.76
N SER A 37 -9.99 -11.14 -0.88
CA SER A 37 -8.74 -10.91 -0.15
C SER A 37 -7.81 -9.89 -0.81
N LEU A 38 -8.06 -9.54 -2.08
CA LEU A 38 -7.30 -8.51 -2.80
C LEU A 38 -7.76 -7.12 -2.36
N LYS A 39 -7.15 -6.58 -1.30
CA LYS A 39 -7.41 -5.21 -0.87
C LYS A 39 -6.53 -4.24 -1.64
N ALA A 40 -7.15 -3.28 -2.32
CA ALA A 40 -6.42 -2.18 -2.90
C ALA A 40 -5.84 -1.29 -1.79
N ILE A 41 -4.70 -0.64 -2.07
CA ILE A 41 -4.16 0.37 -1.15
C ILE A 41 -5.20 1.49 -0.98
N GLY A 42 -5.46 1.87 0.28
CA GLY A 42 -6.48 2.87 0.62
C GLY A 42 -7.90 2.32 0.80
N GLU A 43 -8.18 1.08 0.40
CA GLU A 43 -9.53 0.53 0.50
C GLU A 43 -9.96 0.32 1.96
N GLY A 44 -11.08 0.95 2.34
CA GLY A 44 -11.55 0.98 3.72
C GLY A 44 -10.54 1.62 4.67
N GLN A 45 -9.81 2.64 4.20
CA GLN A 45 -8.99 3.53 5.00
C GLN A 45 -9.47 4.97 4.82
N THR A 46 -9.36 5.78 5.86
CA THR A 46 -9.55 7.23 5.83
C THR A 46 -8.22 7.93 5.66
N VAL A 47 -8.21 9.11 5.05
CA VAL A 47 -7.04 9.98 5.01
C VAL A 47 -7.03 10.82 6.28
N GLN A 48 -5.98 10.71 7.10
CA GLN A 48 -5.88 11.40 8.38
C GLN A 48 -4.68 12.34 8.39
N ASP A 49 -4.90 13.58 8.80
CA ASP A 49 -3.84 14.52 9.16
C ASP A 49 -3.34 14.17 10.56
N VAL A 50 -2.10 13.72 10.64
CA VAL A 50 -1.46 13.25 11.87
C VAL A 50 -0.27 14.13 12.26
N THR A 51 -0.18 15.34 11.67
CA THR A 51 0.96 16.27 11.82
C THR A 51 1.37 16.48 13.29
N VAL A 52 0.40 16.68 14.18
CA VAL A 52 0.65 16.94 15.61
C VAL A 52 1.21 15.73 16.36
N SER A 53 0.99 14.51 15.83
CA SER A 53 1.42 13.25 16.46
C SER A 53 2.70 12.67 15.86
N ARG A 54 3.32 13.38 14.92
CA ARG A 54 4.48 12.92 14.17
C ARG A 54 5.63 13.91 14.29
N SER A 55 6.84 13.40 14.24
CA SER A 55 8.07 14.18 14.34
C SER A 55 9.16 13.54 13.49
N LEU A 56 10.06 14.37 12.97
CA LEU A 56 11.21 13.90 12.19
C LEU A 56 12.19 13.13 13.07
N GLY A 57 12.86 12.13 12.49
CA GLY A 57 13.82 11.26 13.18
C GLY A 57 13.19 10.19 14.08
N VAL A 58 11.87 10.20 14.27
CA VAL A 58 11.16 9.19 15.07
C VAL A 58 10.73 8.02 14.18
N SER A 59 10.94 6.81 14.67
CA SER A 59 10.45 5.59 14.03
C SER A 59 9.02 5.28 14.47
N TYR A 60 8.14 5.05 13.48
CA TYR A 60 6.75 4.67 13.67
C TYR A 60 6.49 3.30 13.04
N THR A 61 5.63 2.51 13.68
CA THR A 61 5.17 1.23 13.12
C THR A 61 3.78 1.40 12.52
N ASN A 62 3.57 0.88 11.31
CA ASN A 62 2.22 0.73 10.79
C ASN A 62 1.56 -0.52 11.40
N SER A 63 0.70 -0.32 12.40
CA SER A 63 -0.05 -1.42 13.05
C SER A 63 -1.52 -1.48 12.65
N THR A 64 -1.89 -0.93 11.49
CA THR A 64 -3.32 -0.76 11.11
C THR A 64 -3.97 -2.02 10.51
N GLY A 65 -3.21 -3.11 10.35
CA GLY A 65 -3.67 -4.32 9.66
C GLY A 65 -3.69 -4.20 8.13
N LYS A 66 -3.35 -3.02 7.57
CA LYS A 66 -3.29 -2.76 6.13
C LYS A 66 -2.05 -1.94 5.78
N SER A 67 -1.58 -2.01 4.53
CA SER A 67 -0.58 -1.06 4.05
C SER A 67 -1.14 0.37 4.13
N ILE A 68 -0.29 1.33 4.47
CA ILE A 68 -0.65 2.75 4.52
C ILE A 68 0.16 3.53 3.49
N VAL A 69 -0.42 4.60 2.96
CA VAL A 69 0.33 5.63 2.23
C VAL A 69 0.67 6.72 3.22
N VAL A 70 1.94 7.10 3.27
CA VAL A 70 2.43 8.22 4.06
C VAL A 70 2.83 9.33 3.10
N LYS A 71 2.41 10.56 3.38
CA LYS A 71 2.86 11.78 2.71
C LYS A 71 3.34 12.77 3.76
N VAL A 72 4.55 13.28 3.59
CA VAL A 72 5.15 14.27 4.49
C VAL A 72 5.59 15.47 3.69
N ILE A 73 5.22 16.66 4.16
CA ILE A 73 5.70 17.94 3.65
C ILE A 73 6.53 18.60 4.75
N VAL A 74 7.74 19.00 4.42
CA VAL A 74 8.68 19.66 5.33
C VAL A 74 9.19 20.97 4.74
N THR A 75 9.70 21.81 5.63
CA THR A 75 10.59 22.93 5.30
C THR A 75 11.82 22.86 6.17
N THR A 76 12.93 23.41 5.70
CA THR A 76 14.19 23.45 6.44
C THR A 76 14.81 24.83 6.36
N ASP A 77 15.53 25.21 7.42
CA ASP A 77 16.34 26.42 7.47
C ASP A 77 17.68 26.28 6.74
N THR A 78 18.04 25.08 6.29
CA THR A 78 19.35 24.78 5.68
C THR A 78 19.17 23.78 4.53
N SER A 79 19.79 24.01 3.38
CA SER A 79 19.80 23.03 2.28
C SER A 79 20.50 21.74 2.71
N GLY A 80 19.98 20.59 2.28
CA GLY A 80 20.41 19.26 2.73
C GLY A 80 19.63 18.16 2.03
N ASN A 81 19.35 17.05 2.71
CA ASN A 81 18.51 15.98 2.19
C ASN A 81 17.39 15.61 3.18
N LEU A 82 16.25 15.21 2.62
CA LEU A 82 15.15 14.55 3.31
C LEU A 82 15.29 13.06 3.08
N HIS A 83 15.48 12.32 4.16
CA HIS A 83 15.65 10.87 4.16
C HIS A 83 14.36 10.18 4.56
N VAL A 84 14.08 9.05 3.92
CA VAL A 84 13.03 8.11 4.31
C VAL A 84 13.68 6.77 4.61
N SER A 85 13.39 6.22 5.78
CA SER A 85 13.64 4.81 6.09
C SER A 85 12.31 4.08 6.10
N ASN A 86 12.19 2.96 5.37
CA ASN A 86 10.95 2.20 5.24
C ASN A 86 11.26 0.72 5.11
N GLY A 87 11.00 -0.07 6.16
CA GLY A 87 11.22 -1.53 6.14
C GLY A 87 12.65 -1.94 5.77
N GLY A 88 13.65 -1.12 6.14
CA GLY A 88 15.07 -1.35 5.80
C GLY A 88 15.53 -0.76 4.46
N ILE A 89 14.62 -0.20 3.66
CA ILE A 89 14.98 0.56 2.44
C ILE A 89 15.19 2.03 2.82
N ALA A 90 16.30 2.61 2.36
CA ALA A 90 16.59 4.03 2.51
C ALA A 90 16.50 4.75 1.15
N SER A 91 15.83 5.89 1.12
CA SER A 91 15.79 6.80 -0.03
C SER A 91 15.91 8.25 0.43
N TYR A 92 16.29 9.14 -0.48
CA TYR A 92 16.41 10.56 -0.16
C TYR A 92 16.03 11.46 -1.34
N THR A 93 15.72 12.72 -1.01
CA THR A 93 15.58 13.81 -1.98
C THR A 93 16.24 15.08 -1.45
N THR A 94 16.70 15.95 -2.35
CA THR A 94 17.39 17.18 -1.99
C THR A 94 16.42 18.22 -1.43
N LEU A 95 16.79 18.81 -0.30
CA LEU A 95 16.13 19.96 0.30
C LEU A 95 16.82 21.26 -0.12
N THR A 96 16.01 22.27 -0.39
CA THR A 96 16.47 23.64 -0.59
C THR A 96 15.96 24.49 0.57
N GLN A 97 16.84 25.28 1.17
CA GLN A 97 16.51 26.20 2.26
C GLN A 97 15.22 27.00 1.96
N GLY A 98 14.34 27.11 2.95
CA GLY A 98 13.11 27.89 2.88
C GLY A 98 12.05 27.37 1.93
N THR A 99 12.29 26.25 1.24
CA THR A 99 11.37 25.70 0.25
C THR A 99 10.62 24.49 0.80
N TRP A 100 9.35 24.37 0.42
CA TRP A 100 8.53 23.20 0.74
C TRP A 100 9.00 22.00 -0.08
N ARG A 101 9.13 20.86 0.59
CA ARG A 101 9.55 19.59 -0.03
C ARG A 101 8.67 18.47 0.49
N GLU A 102 8.37 17.54 -0.40
CA GLU A 102 7.47 16.43 -0.15
C GLU A 102 8.19 15.11 -0.36
N CYS A 103 7.85 14.11 0.47
CA CYS A 103 8.05 12.71 0.16
C CYS A 103 6.74 11.93 0.34
N SER A 104 6.58 10.86 -0.44
CA SER A 104 5.49 9.90 -0.25
C SER A 104 5.98 8.48 -0.48
N PHE A 105 5.42 7.55 0.29
CA PHE A 105 5.82 6.14 0.25
C PHE A 105 4.74 5.25 0.86
N ILE A 106 4.81 3.96 0.55
CA ILE A 106 3.90 2.94 1.08
C ILE A 106 4.61 2.18 2.20
N VAL A 107 3.95 2.04 3.34
CA VAL A 107 4.46 1.25 4.49
C VAL A 107 3.54 0.05 4.67
N LYS A 108 4.09 -1.17 4.58
CA LYS A 108 3.28 -2.39 4.79
C LYS A 108 2.86 -2.49 6.26
N ASN A 109 1.81 -3.26 6.53
CA ASN A 109 1.46 -3.57 7.90
C ASN A 109 2.61 -4.30 8.61
N GLY A 110 2.94 -3.89 9.83
CA GLY A 110 4.05 -4.40 10.63
C GLY A 110 5.39 -3.71 10.37
N ASP A 111 5.56 -3.03 9.23
CA ASP A 111 6.82 -2.34 8.92
C ASP A 111 6.97 -1.06 9.74
N THR A 112 8.23 -0.76 10.08
CA THR A 112 8.63 0.51 10.66
C THR A 112 9.09 1.47 9.59
N TYR A 113 8.83 2.76 9.80
CA TYR A 113 9.32 3.82 8.95
C TYR A 113 9.72 5.07 9.75
N SER A 114 10.57 5.90 9.17
CA SER A 114 10.91 7.21 9.70
C SER A 114 11.23 8.19 8.57
N VAL A 115 11.06 9.48 8.84
CA VAL A 115 11.47 10.58 7.95
C VAL A 115 12.41 11.48 8.72
N SER A 116 13.57 11.81 8.16
CA SER A 116 14.58 12.63 8.84
C SER A 116 15.24 13.61 7.87
N VAL A 117 15.93 14.60 8.42
CA VAL A 117 16.80 15.50 7.66
C VAL A 117 18.23 15.35 8.17
N ASP A 118 19.22 15.52 7.30
CA ASP A 118 20.64 15.39 7.65
C ASP A 118 21.33 16.73 7.96
N ALA A 119 20.68 17.85 7.69
CA ALA A 119 21.21 19.19 7.91
C ALA A 119 20.12 20.17 8.37
N GLY A 120 20.51 21.08 9.28
CA GLY A 120 19.66 22.15 9.78
C GLY A 120 18.54 21.69 10.70
N ILE A 121 17.60 22.60 10.94
CA ILE A 121 16.36 22.34 11.66
C ILE A 121 15.21 22.34 10.64
N ALA A 122 14.50 21.23 10.57
CA ALA A 122 13.33 21.09 9.73
C ALA A 122 12.04 21.10 10.55
N SER A 123 11.01 21.72 9.99
CA SER A 123 9.65 21.74 10.53
C SER A 123 8.71 20.95 9.64
N VAL A 124 7.92 20.06 10.26
CA VAL A 124 6.85 19.33 9.57
C VAL A 124 5.71 20.30 9.29
N GLN A 125 5.39 20.51 8.01
CA GLN A 125 4.26 21.34 7.59
C GLN A 125 2.98 20.51 7.48
N LYS A 126 3.12 19.26 7.04
CA LYS A 126 2.00 18.33 6.92
C LYS A 126 2.49 16.89 7.01
N TRP A 127 1.75 16.05 7.72
CA TRP A 127 1.94 14.61 7.73
C TRP A 127 0.58 13.95 7.60
N ILE A 128 0.38 13.24 6.49
CA ILE A 128 -0.88 12.59 6.16
C ILE A 128 -0.63 11.09 6.03
N GLU A 129 -1.53 10.30 6.60
CA GLU A 129 -1.51 8.84 6.50
C GLU A 129 -2.89 8.31 6.13
N THR A 130 -2.96 7.27 5.28
CA THR A 130 -4.18 6.46 5.21
C THR A 130 -4.26 5.57 6.45
N ARG A 131 -5.43 5.47 7.09
CA ARG A 131 -5.64 4.72 8.33
C ARG A 131 -6.95 3.95 8.27
N ALA A 132 -6.90 2.67 8.63
CA ALA A 132 -8.09 1.83 8.79
C ALA A 132 -8.85 2.20 10.07
#